data_AF-A0A2H9P8X0-F1
#
_entry.id   AF-A0A2H9P8X0-F1
#
_cell.length_a   1.000
_cell.length_b   1.000
_cell.length_c   1.000
_cell.angle_alpha   90.00
_cell.angle_beta   90.00
_cell.angle_gamma   90.00
#
_symmetry.space_group_name_H-M   'P 1'
#
loop_
_entity.id
_entity.type
_entity.pdbx_description
1 polymer ?
#
loop_
_entity_poly.entity_id
_entity_poly.type
_entity_poly.pdbx_seq_one_letter_code
_entity_poly.pdbx_strand_id
1 'polypeptide(L)'
;KAINCLQAVSALGGKITEEEVYKVASRAKPKEVDSMLRHALGGEFMKARKELQDLMTRYGMSGEDIISQIYQQVTRLDIPDSVKVALVDKVGEYDFRLTEGADETIQLEALLAQLMLAGKK
;
A
#
# COMPACT_ATOMS: atom_id res chain seq x y z
N LYS A 1 5.94 -19.41 5.20
CA LYS A 1 5.04 -18.63 4.31
C LYS A 1 5.31 -18.87 2.82
N ALA A 2 6.57 -18.85 2.36
CA ALA A 2 6.90 -19.06 0.93
C ALA A 2 6.45 -20.42 0.35
N ILE A 3 6.59 -21.52 1.11
CA ILE A 3 6.17 -22.86 0.67
C ILE A 3 4.66 -22.92 0.40
N ASN A 4 3.83 -22.38 1.30
CA ASN A 4 2.37 -22.36 1.15
C ASN A 4 1.94 -21.54 -0.07
N CYS A 5 2.60 -20.40 -0.31
CA CYS A 5 2.33 -19.57 -1.48
C CYS A 5 2.67 -20.33 -2.76
N LEU A 6 3.84 -20.97 -2.84
CA LEU A 6 4.23 -21.78 -3.99
C LEU A 6 3.26 -22.95 -4.24
N GLN A 7 2.81 -23.63 -3.19
CA GLN A 7 1.80 -24.70 -3.28
C GLN A 7 0.47 -24.17 -3.83
N ALA A 8 -0.02 -23.04 -3.32
CA ALA A 8 -1.25 -22.43 -3.77
C ALA A 8 -1.18 -21.96 -5.24
N VAL A 9 -0.06 -21.36 -5.66
CA VAL A 9 0.14 -20.96 -7.07
C VAL A 9 0.24 -22.19 -7.97
N SER A 10 0.97 -23.23 -7.55
CA SER A 10 1.10 -24.48 -8.31
C SER A 10 -0.22 -25.22 -8.48
N ALA A 11 -1.16 -25.08 -7.53
CA ALA A 11 -2.48 -25.70 -7.59
C ALA A 11 -3.40 -25.08 -8.65
N LEU A 12 -3.08 -23.87 -9.16
CA LEU A 12 -3.85 -23.21 -10.23
C LEU A 12 -3.61 -23.82 -11.62
N GLY A 13 -2.67 -24.76 -11.76
CA GLY A 13 -2.51 -25.59 -12.97
C GLY A 13 -1.83 -24.91 -14.16
N GLY A 14 -1.23 -23.72 -13.96
CA GLY A 14 -0.57 -22.91 -15.00
C GLY A 14 0.95 -22.77 -14.81
N LYS A 15 1.59 -22.02 -15.71
CA LYS A 15 3.02 -21.66 -15.59
C LYS A 15 3.19 -20.63 -14.49
N ILE A 16 3.88 -20.99 -13.41
CA ILE A 16 4.16 -20.10 -12.27
C ILE A 16 4.90 -18.83 -12.75
N THR A 17 4.23 -17.70 -12.67
CA THR A 17 4.78 -16.36 -12.96
C THR A 17 4.88 -15.51 -11.70
N GLU A 18 5.72 -14.46 -11.74
CA GLU A 18 5.82 -13.51 -10.64
C GLU A 18 4.47 -12.85 -10.31
N GLU A 19 3.66 -12.53 -11.33
CA GLU A 19 2.33 -11.92 -11.12
C GLU A 19 1.36 -12.84 -10.36
N GLU A 20 1.34 -14.13 -10.68
CA GLU A 20 0.48 -15.09 -9.97
C GLU A 20 0.92 -15.25 -8.51
N VAL A 21 2.23 -15.22 -8.24
CA VAL A 21 2.75 -15.27 -6.86
C VAL A 21 2.28 -14.07 -6.04
N TYR A 22 2.34 -12.85 -6.58
CA TYR A 22 1.88 -11.65 -5.88
C TYR A 22 0.36 -11.65 -5.67
N LYS A 23 -0.42 -12.11 -6.65
CA LYS A 23 -1.88 -12.25 -6.52
C LYS A 23 -2.26 -13.26 -5.44
N VAL A 24 -1.67 -14.46 -5.46
CA VAL A 24 -1.96 -15.51 -4.46
C VAL A 24 -1.47 -15.10 -3.07
N ALA A 25 -0.41 -14.30 -2.99
CA ALA A 25 0.08 -13.77 -1.72
C ALA A 25 -0.73 -12.58 -1.19
N SER A 26 -1.74 -12.08 -1.94
CA SER A 26 -2.45 -10.83 -1.64
C SER A 26 -1.49 -9.67 -1.35
N ARG A 27 -0.48 -9.50 -2.20
CA ARG A 27 0.56 -8.49 -2.03
C ARG A 27 0.82 -7.74 -3.33
N ALA A 28 0.86 -6.41 -3.23
CA ALA A 28 1.40 -5.55 -4.26
C ALA A 28 2.90 -5.81 -4.49
N LYS A 29 3.38 -5.50 -5.69
CA LYS A 29 4.84 -5.37 -5.90
C LYS A 29 5.32 -4.13 -5.14
N PRO A 30 6.50 -4.17 -4.48
CA PRO A 30 7.04 -3.00 -3.79
C PRO A 30 7.10 -1.73 -4.64
N LYS A 31 7.36 -1.89 -5.95
CA LYS A 31 7.40 -0.78 -6.92
C LYS A 31 6.03 -0.11 -7.14
N GLU A 32 4.93 -0.86 -7.03
CA GLU A 32 3.58 -0.30 -7.22
C GLU A 32 3.19 0.58 -6.02
N VAL A 33 3.52 0.15 -4.80
CA VAL A 33 3.30 0.95 -3.58
C VAL A 33 4.21 2.18 -3.56
N ASP A 34 5.48 2.04 -3.94
CA ASP A 34 6.40 3.19 -4.05
C ASP A 34 5.90 4.22 -5.09
N SER A 35 5.44 3.77 -6.27
CA SER A 35 4.85 4.63 -7.30
C SER A 35 3.65 5.42 -6.76
N MET A 36 2.72 4.73 -6.09
CA MET A 36 1.54 5.34 -5.46
C MET A 36 1.90 6.41 -4.45
N LEU A 37 2.88 6.14 -3.57
CA LEU A 37 3.33 7.10 -2.58
C LEU A 37 4.01 8.31 -3.22
N ARG A 38 4.83 8.10 -4.26
CA ARG A 38 5.47 9.18 -5.02
C ARG A 38 4.46 10.08 -5.71
N HIS A 39 3.43 9.51 -6.35
CA HIS A 39 2.37 10.31 -6.95
C HIS A 39 1.59 11.11 -5.90
N ALA A 40 1.30 10.51 -4.73
CA ALA A 40 0.65 11.22 -3.64
C ALA A 40 1.50 12.40 -3.15
N LEU A 41 2.77 12.16 -2.81
CA LEU A 41 3.72 13.19 -2.37
C LEU A 41 3.96 14.27 -3.44
N GLY A 42 3.93 13.88 -4.72
CA GLY A 42 4.10 14.78 -5.86
C GLY A 42 2.86 15.62 -6.21
N GLY A 43 1.74 15.46 -5.52
CA GLY A 43 0.52 16.24 -5.80
C GLY A 43 -0.48 15.58 -6.75
N GLU A 44 -0.16 14.41 -7.31
CA GLU A 44 -0.99 13.65 -8.24
C GLU A 44 -2.02 12.78 -7.49
N PHE A 45 -2.82 13.36 -6.60
CA PHE A 45 -3.75 12.63 -5.72
C PHE A 45 -4.68 11.67 -6.47
N MET A 46 -5.32 12.12 -7.56
CA MET A 46 -6.25 11.29 -8.32
C MET A 46 -5.58 10.07 -8.95
N LYS A 47 -4.29 10.17 -9.28
CA LYS A 47 -3.51 9.06 -9.83
C LYS A 47 -3.14 8.07 -8.73
N ALA A 48 -2.63 8.55 -7.60
CA ALA A 48 -2.35 7.72 -6.43
C ALA A 48 -3.60 6.98 -5.95
N ARG A 49 -4.76 7.65 -5.94
CA ARG A 49 -6.06 7.06 -5.60
C ARG A 49 -6.42 5.91 -6.56
N LYS A 50 -6.22 6.11 -7.86
CA LYS A 50 -6.46 5.06 -8.85
C LYS A 50 -5.54 3.85 -8.64
N GLU A 51 -4.26 4.09 -8.38
CA GLU A 51 -3.30 3.02 -8.08
C GLU A 51 -3.69 2.27 -6.79
N LEU A 52 -4.13 2.97 -5.74
CA LEU A 52 -4.68 2.34 -4.54
C LEU A 52 -5.88 1.42 -4.86
N GLN A 53 -6.83 1.91 -5.66
CA GLN A 53 -7.98 1.11 -6.07
C GLN A 53 -7.57 -0.13 -6.87
N ASP A 54 -6.58 0.00 -7.75
CA ASP A 54 -6.00 -1.13 -8.47
C ASP A 54 -5.36 -2.13 -7.51
N LEU A 55 -4.67 -1.68 -6.45
CA LEU A 55 -4.10 -2.57 -5.43
C LEU A 55 -5.18 -3.36 -4.68
N MET A 56 -6.25 -2.70 -4.26
CA MET A 56 -7.36 -3.34 -3.54
C MET A 56 -8.08 -4.36 -4.43
N THR A 57 -8.37 -4.01 -5.68
CA THR A 57 -9.21 -4.83 -6.56
C THR A 57 -8.42 -5.91 -7.31
N ARG A 58 -7.25 -5.58 -7.87
CA ARG A 58 -6.46 -6.51 -8.70
C ARG A 58 -5.74 -7.57 -7.88
N TYR A 59 -5.22 -7.19 -6.72
CA TYR A 59 -4.48 -8.09 -5.83
C TYR A 59 -5.33 -8.58 -4.65
N GLY A 60 -6.57 -8.10 -4.51
CA GLY A 60 -7.46 -8.49 -3.41
C GLY A 60 -6.89 -8.16 -2.04
N MET A 61 -6.15 -7.05 -1.94
CA MET A 61 -5.49 -6.65 -0.71
C MET A 61 -6.48 -6.02 0.26
N SER A 62 -6.40 -6.40 1.54
CA SER A 62 -7.14 -5.74 2.61
C SER A 62 -6.55 -4.36 2.93
N GLY A 63 -7.30 -3.54 3.65
CA GLY A 63 -6.80 -2.26 4.13
C GLY A 63 -5.57 -2.41 5.04
N GLU A 64 -5.59 -3.43 5.90
CA GLU A 64 -4.47 -3.80 6.78
C GLU A 64 -3.20 -4.20 6.01
N ASP A 65 -3.34 -4.97 4.92
CA ASP A 65 -2.20 -5.36 4.09
C ASP A 65 -1.59 -4.14 3.39
N ILE A 66 -2.43 -3.23 2.90
CA ILE A 66 -1.99 -2.01 2.24
C ILE A 66 -1.28 -1.08 3.22
N ILE A 67 -1.86 -0.83 4.41
CA ILE A 67 -1.27 0.10 5.38
C ILE A 67 0.09 -0.42 5.91
N SER A 68 0.21 -1.74 6.10
CA SER A 68 1.48 -2.37 6.47
C SER A 68 2.55 -2.17 5.39
N GLN A 69 2.19 -2.26 4.11
CA GLN A 69 3.12 -2.01 3.01
C GLN A 69 3.45 -0.52 2.85
N ILE A 70 2.49 0.38 3.06
CA ILE A 70 2.73 1.83 3.10
C ILE A 70 3.78 2.14 4.17
N TYR A 71 3.62 1.62 5.39
CA TYR A 71 4.60 1.81 6.47
C TYR A 71 6.02 1.37 6.05
N GLN A 72 6.14 0.19 5.44
CA GLN A 72 7.42 -0.34 4.97
C GLN A 72 8.07 0.53 3.89
N GLN A 73 7.27 1.14 3.01
CA GLN A 73 7.81 2.04 1.98
C GLN A 73 8.13 3.43 2.54
N VAL A 74 7.26 4.00 3.37
CA VAL A 74 7.48 5.31 4.01
C VAL A 74 8.81 5.35 4.77
N THR A 75 9.12 4.28 5.50
CA THR A 75 10.40 4.18 6.24
C THR A 75 11.64 4.13 5.34
N ARG A 76 11.47 3.80 4.05
CA ARG A 76 12.54 3.70 3.03
C ARG A 76 12.60 4.91 2.10
N LEU A 77 11.65 5.84 2.19
CA LEU A 77 11.65 7.03 1.35
C LEU A 77 12.85 7.92 1.65
N ASP A 78 13.44 8.45 0.58
CA ASP A 78 14.50 9.44 0.63
C ASP A 78 13.89 10.85 0.77
N ILE A 79 13.40 11.14 1.98
CA ILE A 79 12.76 12.40 2.37
C ILE A 79 13.33 12.87 3.71
N PRO A 80 13.23 14.18 4.06
CA PRO A 80 13.70 14.68 5.35
C PRO A 80 13.09 13.89 6.52
N ASP A 81 13.90 13.58 7.53
CA ASP A 81 13.45 12.75 8.66
C ASP A 81 12.29 13.36 9.44
N SER A 82 12.20 14.69 9.51
CA SER A 82 11.05 15.38 10.12
C SER A 82 9.73 15.06 9.40
N VAL A 83 9.76 15.00 8.07
CA VAL A 83 8.61 14.62 7.24
C VAL A 83 8.33 13.13 7.42
N LYS A 84 9.37 12.29 7.41
CA LYS A 84 9.26 10.84 7.62
C LYS A 84 8.58 10.50 8.95
N VAL A 85 8.97 11.16 10.04
CA VAL A 85 8.36 11.01 11.37
C VAL A 85 6.88 11.40 11.33
N ALA A 86 6.54 12.53 10.73
CA ALA A 86 5.15 12.97 10.61
C ALA A 86 4.28 12.00 9.79
N LEU A 87 4.85 11.39 8.74
CA LEU A 87 4.16 10.37 7.95
C LEU A 87 3.97 9.08 8.73
N VAL A 88 4.97 8.63 9.48
CA VAL A 88 4.86 7.43 10.34
C VAL A 88 3.77 7.62 11.40
N ASP A 89 3.70 8.78 12.04
CA ASP A 89 2.64 9.13 12.99
C ASP A 89 1.25 9.01 12.35
N LYS A 90 1.08 9.60 11.15
CA LYS A 90 -0.18 9.48 10.40
C LYS A 90 -0.50 8.04 10.05
N VAL A 91 0.46 7.26 9.54
CA VAL A 91 0.22 5.85 9.23
C VAL A 91 -0.28 5.08 10.46
N GLY A 92 0.29 5.31 11.63
CA GLY A 92 -0.18 4.70 12.89
C GLY A 92 -1.60 5.11 13.28
N GLU A 93 -1.96 6.39 13.10
CA GLU A 93 -3.33 6.88 13.33
C GLU A 93 -4.36 6.16 12.44
N TYR A 94 -4.04 6.00 11.15
CA TYR A 94 -4.93 5.32 10.21
C TYR A 94 -4.98 3.80 10.45
N ASP A 95 -3.87 3.17 10.85
CA ASP A 95 -3.83 1.75 11.23
C ASP A 95 -4.75 1.46 12.42
N PHE A 96 -4.71 2.34 13.43
CA PHE A 96 -5.65 2.28 14.55
C PHE A 96 -7.10 2.41 14.08
N ARG A 97 -7.42 3.38 13.21
CA ARG A 97 -8.80 3.55 12.70
C ARG A 97 -9.30 2.34 11.93
N LEU A 98 -8.45 1.72 11.10
CA LEU A 98 -8.79 0.49 10.39
C LEU A 98 -9.09 -0.63 11.38
N THR A 99 -8.25 -0.78 12.41
CA THR A 99 -8.43 -1.78 13.47
C THR A 99 -9.75 -1.59 14.24
N GLU A 100 -10.17 -0.34 14.43
CA GLU A 100 -11.46 0.02 15.06
C GLU A 100 -12.68 -0.18 14.12
N GLY A 101 -12.47 -0.70 12.91
CA GLY A 101 -13.54 -1.01 11.96
C GLY A 101 -14.00 0.18 11.12
N ALA A 102 -13.18 1.22 10.96
CA ALA A 102 -13.46 2.28 10.00
C ALA A 102 -13.41 1.76 8.56
N ASP A 103 -14.12 2.45 7.65
CA ASP A 103 -14.14 2.08 6.23
C ASP A 103 -12.74 2.18 5.60
N GLU A 104 -12.24 1.06 5.07
CA GLU A 104 -10.88 0.94 4.58
C GLU A 104 -10.58 1.90 3.43
N THR A 105 -11.52 2.03 2.50
CA THR A 105 -11.33 2.86 1.29
C THR A 105 -11.25 4.32 1.69
N ILE A 106 -12.18 4.80 2.52
CA ILE A 106 -12.20 6.18 2.99
C ILE A 106 -10.92 6.50 3.79
N GLN A 107 -10.49 5.61 4.68
CA GLN A 107 -9.29 5.83 5.49
C GLN A 107 -8.02 5.85 4.65
N LEU A 108 -7.85 4.93 3.70
CA LEU A 108 -6.65 4.89 2.86
C LEU A 108 -6.60 6.07 1.88
N GLU A 109 -7.73 6.48 1.31
CA GLU A 109 -7.78 7.71 0.49
C GLU A 109 -7.44 8.95 1.32
N ALA A 110 -7.92 9.03 2.56
CA ALA A 110 -7.59 10.13 3.47
C ALA A 110 -6.11 10.12 3.86
N LEU A 111 -5.48 8.95 4.03
CA LEU A 111 -4.03 8.83 4.22
C LEU A 111 -3.24 9.32 2.99
N LEU A 112 -3.67 8.98 1.77
CA LEU A 112 -3.08 9.53 0.54
C LEU A 112 -3.18 11.06 0.48
N ALA A 113 -4.28 11.64 0.95
CA ALA A 113 -4.42 13.09 1.03
C ALA A 113 -3.44 13.70 2.05
N GLN A 114 -3.21 13.04 3.20
CA GLN A 114 -2.20 13.49 4.17
C GLN A 114 -0.78 13.44 3.59
N LEU A 115 -0.44 12.38 2.85
CA LEU A 115 0.83 12.25 2.14
C LEU A 115 1.02 13.41 1.15
N MET A 116 -0.01 13.76 0.37
CA MET A 116 0.04 14.91 -0.53
C MET A 116 0.29 16.23 0.20
N LEU A 117 -0.38 16.46 1.33
CA LEU A 117 -0.20 17.67 2.12
C LEU A 117 1.21 17.76 2.73
N ALA A 118 1.82 16.62 3.06
CA ALA A 118 3.19 16.57 3.55
C ALA A 118 4.21 16.85 2.43
N GLY A 119 3.98 16.37 1.21
CA GLY A 119 4.87 16.62 0.07
C GLY A 119 4.84 18.06 -0.47
N LYS A 120 3.83 18.85 -0.12
CA LYS A 120 3.75 20.29 -0.46
C LYS A 120 4.60 21.20 0.46
N LYS A 121 5.15 20.66 1.56
CA LYS A 121 5.98 21.41 2.51
C LYS A 121 7.46 21.18 2.24
#